data_AF-A0A962UER6-F1
#
_entry.id   AF-A0A962UER6-F1
#
_cell.length_a   1.000
_cell.length_b   1.000
_cell.length_c   1.000
_cell.angle_alpha   90.00
_cell.angle_beta   90.00
_cell.angle_gamma   90.00
#
_symmetry.space_group_name_H-M   'P 1'
#
loop_
_entity.id
_entity.type
_entity.pdbx_description
1 polymer ?
#
loop_
_entity_poly.entity_id
_entity_poly.type
_entity_poly.pdbx_seq_one_letter_code
_entity_poly.pdbx_strand_id
1 'polypeptide(L)' 'MTTIYLERREPARNLQRFYAIAVTQTLSGGWALVRERWFIQDRICRY' A
#
# COMPACT_ATOMS: atom_id res chain seq x y z
N MET A 1 -17.81 -1.83 2.19
CA MET A 1 -16.36 -1.74 2.44
C MET A 1 -15.70 -1.33 1.15
N THR A 2 -15.03 -0.17 1.12
CA THR A 2 -14.40 0.35 -0.10
C THR A 2 -12.90 0.33 0.09
N THR A 3 -12.20 -0.31 -0.84
CA THR A 3 -10.74 -0.43 -0.80
C THR A 3 -10.16 0.09 -2.10
N ILE A 4 -9.15 0.95 -2.00
CA ILE A 4 -8.35 1.40 -3.13
C ILE A 4 -6.93 0.85 -3.01
N TYR A 5 -6.40 0.40 -4.13
CA TYR A 5 -5.02 -0.06 -4.27
C TYR A 5 -4.23 0.98 -5.05
N LEU A 6 -3.14 1.46 -4.46
CA LEU A 6 -2.24 2.41 -5.09
C LEU A 6 -0.86 1.77 -5.22
N GLU A 7 -0.33 1.77 -6.43
CA GLU A 7 1.03 1.35 -6.73
C GLU A 7 1.89 2.56 -7.09
N ARG A 8 3.11 2.60 -6.58
CA ARG A 8 4.15 3.53 -7.02
C ARG A 8 5.42 2.77 -7.32
N ARG A 9 5.85 2.81 -8.58
CA ARG A 9 7.12 2.24 -9.06
C ARG A 9 8.13 3.34 -9.34
N GLU A 10 9.31 3.25 -8.75
CA GLU A 10 10.45 4.14 -8.98
C GLU A 10 11.59 3.32 -9.61
N PRO A 11 11.56 3.10 -10.94
CA PRO A 11 12.49 2.20 -11.64
C PRO A 11 13.95 2.65 -11.52
N ALA A 12 14.21 3.96 -11.52
CA ALA A 12 15.55 4.52 -11.34
C ALA A 12 16.21 4.15 -9.98
N ARG A 13 15.42 3.70 -9.00
CA ARG A 13 15.88 3.31 -7.67
C ARG A 13 15.62 1.84 -7.36
N ASN A 14 15.10 1.09 -8.33
CA ASN A 14 14.61 -0.28 -8.15
C ASN A 14 13.63 -0.45 -6.96
N LEU A 15 12.76 0.56 -6.76
CA LEU A 15 11.81 0.57 -5.65
C LEU A 15 10.38 0.39 -6.15
N GLN A 16 9.60 -0.43 -5.46
CA GLN A 16 8.17 -0.57 -5.67
C GLN A 16 7.45 -0.44 -4.33
N ARG A 17 6.41 0.40 -4.29
CA ARG A 17 5.58 0.67 -3.11
C ARG A 17 4.14 0.33 -3.44
N PHE A 18 3.51 -0.39 -2.53
CA PHE A 18 2.08 -0.70 -2.58
C PHE A 18 1.40 -0.10 -1.36
N TYR A 19 0.26 0.54 -1.59
CA TYR A 19 -0.62 1.00 -0.54
C TYR A 19 -2.01 0.39 -0.74
N ALA A 20 -2.53 -0.27 0.29
CA ALA A 20 -3.94 -0.62 0.36
C ALA A 20 -4.60 0.33 1.37
N ILE A 21 -5.61 1.07 0.92
CA ILE A 21 -6.37 1.99 1.76
C ILE A 21 -7.81 1.50 1.77
N ALA A 22 -8.31 1.12 2.95
CA ALA A 22 -9.66 0.63 3.12
C ALA A 22 -10.44 1.53 4.08
N VAL A 23 -11.68 1.85 3.71
CA VAL A 23 -12.65 2.50 4.59
C VAL A 23 -13.63 1.43 5.07
N THR A 24 -13.67 1.22 6.38
CA THR A 24 -14.51 0.20 7.02
C THR A 24 -15.35 0.79 8.14
N GLN A 25 -16.54 0.22 8.37
CA GLN A 25 -17.36 0.57 9.52
C GLN A 25 -16.79 -0.10 10.78
N THR A 26 -16.79 0.62 11.90
CA THR A 26 -16.39 0.07 13.19
C THR A 26 -17.59 -0.62 13.87
N LEU A 27 -17.29 -1.51 14.82
CA LEU A 27 -18.32 -2.17 15.63
C LEU A 27 -19.17 -1.17 16.44
N SER A 28 -18.61 0.00 16.73
CA SER A 28 -19.28 1.12 17.42
C SER A 28 -20.12 2.01 16.48
N GLY A 29 -20.30 1.64 15.20
CA GLY A 29 -21.08 2.42 14.23
C GLY A 29 -20.36 3.64 13.65
N GLY A 30 -19.06 3.78 13.92
CA GLY A 30 -18.19 4.80 13.33
C GLY A 30 -17.52 4.32 12.03
N TRP A 31 -16.58 5.11 11.54
CA TRP A 31 -15.77 4.79 10.36
C TRP A 31 -14.29 4.77 10.71
N ALA A 32 -13.57 3.77 10.20
CA ALA A 32 -12.14 3.63 10.33
C ALA A 32 -11.46 3.62 8.95
N LEU A 33 -10.32 4.30 8.86
CA LEU A 33 -9.42 4.24 7.72
C LEU A 33 -8.28 3.27 8.06
N VAL A 34 -8.20 2.16 7.34
CA VAL A 34 -7.10 1.20 7.43
C VAL A 34 -6.13 1.49 6.30
N ARG A 35 -4.86 1.68 6.63
CA ARG A 35 -3.78 1.88 5.65
C ARG A 35 -2.71 0.82 5.84
N GLU A 36 -2.56 -0.03 4.84
CA GLU A 36 -1.47 -0.97 4.75
C GLU A 36 -0.44 -0.47 3.74
N ARG A 37 0.84 -0.65 4.06
CA ARG A 37 1.95 -0.25 3.21
C ARG A 37 2.90 -1.42 3.05
N TRP A 38 3.19 -1.75 1.80
CA TRP A 38 4.21 -2.71 1.42
C TRP A 38 5.30 -2.02 0.61
N PHE A 39 6.54 -2.38 0.89
CA PHE A 39 7.70 -1.93 0.14
C PHE A 39 8.42 -3.16 -0.38
N ILE A 40 8.48 -3.27 -1.70
CA ILE A 40 9.26 -4.29 -2.38
C ILE A 40 10.48 -3.58 -2.95
N GLN A 41 11.64 -3.98 -2.46
CA GLN A 41 12.92 -3.63 -3.05
C GLN A 41 13.36 -4.83 -3.89
N ASP A 42 13.38 -4.63 -5.19
CA ASP A 42 13.77 -5.67 -6.11
C ASP A 42 15.28 -5.94 -5.91
N ARG A 43 15.63 -7.19 -5.59
CA ARG A 43 17.00 -7.59 -5.21
C ARG A 43 17.90 -7.89 -6.41
N ILE A 44 17.47 -7.54 -7.63
CA ILE A 44 18.19 -7.85 -8.88
C ILE A 44 18.92 -6.61 -9.43
N CYS A 45 19.66 -5.93 -8.56
CA CYS A 45 20.72 -4.98 -8.94
C CYS A 45 21.92 -5.23 -8.03
N ARG A 46 22.55 -6.40 -8.15
CA ARG A 46 23.95 -6.57 -7.77
C ARG A 46 24.77 -6.20 -9.01
N TYR A 47 25.36 -5.00 -8.98
CA TYR A 47 26.56 -4.71 -9.76
C TYR A 47 27.76 -5.33 -9.06
#